data_AF-A0A674NCC1-F1
#
_entry.id   AF-A0A674NCC1-F1
#
_cell.length_a   1.000
_cell.length_b   1.000
_cell.length_c   1.000
_cell.angle_alpha   90.00
_cell.angle_beta   90.00
_cell.angle_gamma   90.00
#
_symmetry.space_group_name_H-M   'P 1'
#
loop_
_entity.id
_entity.type
_entity.pdbx_description
1 polymer ?
#
loop_
_entity_poly.entity_id
_entity_poly.type
_entity_poly.pdbx_seq_one_letter_code
_entity_poly.pdbx_strand_id
1 'polypeptide(L)'
;MKYRQTDRQTISLISFMFNLFDMKAHYPLLSTIYKIHSMTMAFQKGDHHNLGFNFSSHKRNVDWRRINVLNIDLLVRTVDIDALQEYISDVTYCSLETVRCPQCMSPADPTLVKLFRLAQLSLEWLHHCQEKLISGLQNTEDKLKSSEEECQKLKDKNKEQEEKMKGMVSELKSRRTIIKKQQSLFATNINNGIQCGHCEKNYLNAFFLQKHMLRRHPDQCQNCKYFTRHIHVPLVWTLKTLVFTSFQ
;
A
#
# COMPACT_ATOMS: atom_id res chain seq x y z
N MET A 1 43.04 -30.51 2.52
CA MET A 1 42.31 -30.37 3.81
C MET A 1 42.43 -28.96 4.45
N LYS A 2 42.60 -27.86 3.68
CA LYS A 2 42.68 -26.49 4.24
C LYS A 2 41.45 -25.59 3.93
N TYR A 3 40.51 -26.07 3.11
CA TYR A 3 39.36 -25.28 2.65
C TYR A 3 38.16 -25.24 3.61
N ARG A 4 38.19 -26.03 4.70
CA ARG A 4 37.03 -26.19 5.60
C ARG A 4 37.08 -25.32 6.86
N GLN A 5 38.16 -24.55 7.06
CA GLN A 5 38.43 -23.84 8.32
C GLN A 5 38.16 -22.33 8.20
N THR A 6 38.27 -21.76 7.00
CA THR A 6 37.91 -20.38 6.66
C THR A 6 36.40 -20.14 6.74
N ASP A 7 35.56 -21.14 6.40
CA ASP A 7 34.09 -21.03 6.50
C ASP A 7 33.59 -20.91 7.94
N ARG A 8 34.29 -21.52 8.92
CA ARG A 8 33.89 -21.37 10.33
C ARG A 8 34.13 -19.97 10.87
N GLN A 9 35.16 -19.27 10.38
CA GLN A 9 35.50 -17.93 10.85
C GLN A 9 34.57 -16.87 10.24
N THR A 10 34.18 -17.01 8.97
CA THR A 10 33.18 -16.13 8.33
C THR A 10 31.77 -16.35 8.89
N ILE A 11 31.36 -17.60 9.13
CA ILE A 11 30.09 -17.91 9.80
C ILE A 11 30.09 -17.39 11.25
N SER A 12 31.24 -17.46 11.95
CA SER A 12 31.38 -16.91 13.30
C SER A 12 31.29 -15.39 13.34
N LEU A 13 31.86 -14.68 12.35
CA LEU A 13 31.77 -13.22 12.27
C LEU A 13 30.35 -12.74 11.92
N ILE A 14 29.64 -13.50 11.07
CA ILE A 14 28.23 -13.22 10.74
C ILE A 14 27.33 -13.52 11.94
N SER A 15 27.57 -14.61 12.67
CA SER A 15 26.84 -14.92 13.91
C SER A 15 27.13 -13.92 15.03
N PHE A 16 28.35 -13.37 15.08
CA PHE A 16 28.73 -12.30 16.00
C PHE A 16 28.04 -10.96 15.65
N MET A 17 27.87 -10.66 14.36
CA MET A 17 27.09 -9.49 13.90
C MET A 17 25.58 -9.65 14.16
N PHE A 18 25.06 -10.88 14.12
CA PHE A 18 23.68 -11.20 14.50
C PHE A 18 23.41 -11.03 16.02
N ASN A 19 24.39 -11.29 16.88
CA ASN A 19 24.26 -11.14 18.34
C ASN A 19 24.41 -9.69 18.83
N LEU A 20 24.90 -8.78 17.99
CA LEU A 20 25.09 -7.36 18.34
C LEU A 20 23.87 -6.48 18.03
N PHE A 21 22.90 -6.99 17.25
CA PHE A 21 21.66 -6.29 16.89
C PHE A 21 20.46 -6.93 17.58
N ASP A 22 20.36 -6.75 18.90
CA ASP A 22 19.11 -6.91 19.63
C ASP A 22 18.21 -5.70 19.35
N MET A 23 17.55 -5.72 18.19
CA MET A 23 16.58 -4.70 17.78
C MET A 23 15.30 -5.38 17.30
N LYS A 24 14.45 -5.66 18.29
CA LYS A 24 13.01 -5.83 18.13
C LYS A 24 12.45 -4.77 17.16
N ALA A 25 11.60 -5.25 16.25
CA ALA A 25 10.77 -4.52 15.30
C ALA A 25 11.43 -4.17 13.95
N HIS A 26 11.17 -4.99 12.94
CA HIS A 26 10.59 -4.59 11.63
C HIS A 26 10.49 -5.83 10.72
N TYR A 27 9.32 -6.48 10.78
CA TYR A 27 8.97 -7.66 9.98
C TYR A 27 9.17 -7.53 8.43
N PRO A 28 9.19 -6.33 7.81
CA PRO A 28 9.47 -6.21 6.37
C PRO A 28 10.95 -6.40 5.97
N LEU A 29 11.90 -6.00 6.83
CA LEU A 29 13.35 -6.05 6.51
C LEU A 29 13.87 -7.48 6.50
N LEU A 30 13.38 -8.34 7.39
CA LEU A 30 13.74 -9.76 7.45
C LEU A 30 13.35 -10.51 6.16
N SER A 31 12.20 -10.19 5.56
CA SER A 31 11.75 -10.80 4.29
C SER A 31 12.63 -10.38 3.11
N THR A 32 13.04 -9.11 3.07
CA THR A 32 13.94 -8.58 2.04
C THR A 32 15.35 -9.17 2.17
N ILE A 33 15.88 -9.25 3.40
CA ILE A 33 17.15 -9.92 3.68
C ILE A 33 17.08 -11.40 3.29
N TYR A 34 15.97 -12.08 3.58
CA TYR A 34 15.79 -13.48 3.20
C TYR A 34 15.69 -13.67 1.68
N LYS A 35 15.11 -12.72 0.93
CA LYS A 35 15.06 -12.75 -0.53
C LYS A 35 16.42 -12.46 -1.16
N ILE A 36 17.16 -11.48 -0.66
CA ILE A 36 18.53 -11.19 -1.09
C ILE A 36 19.41 -12.42 -0.81
N HIS A 37 19.34 -12.97 0.41
CA HIS A 37 20.04 -14.19 0.79
C HIS A 37 19.64 -15.41 -0.06
N SER A 38 18.34 -15.58 -0.35
CA SER A 38 17.84 -16.63 -1.24
C SER A 38 18.35 -16.47 -2.68
N MET A 39 18.42 -15.24 -3.19
CA MET A 39 19.01 -14.95 -4.51
C MET A 39 20.53 -15.20 -4.50
N THR A 40 21.24 -14.85 -3.42
CA THR A 40 22.67 -15.18 -3.23
C THR A 40 22.90 -16.69 -3.11
N MET A 41 21.98 -17.42 -2.46
CA MET A 41 22.04 -18.88 -2.32
C MET A 41 21.66 -19.61 -3.60
N ALA A 42 20.66 -19.14 -4.36
CA ALA A 42 20.31 -19.65 -5.68
C ALA A 42 21.46 -19.47 -6.69
N PHE A 43 22.21 -18.38 -6.54
CA PHE A 43 23.48 -18.12 -7.23
C PHE A 43 24.54 -19.19 -6.99
N GLN A 44 24.58 -19.75 -5.77
CA GLN A 44 25.51 -20.81 -5.38
C GLN A 44 25.00 -22.22 -5.74
N LYS A 45 23.73 -22.37 -6.12
CA LYS A 45 23.06 -23.68 -6.27
C LYS A 45 22.76 -24.12 -7.70
N GLY A 46 23.19 -23.37 -8.72
CA GLY A 46 23.28 -23.93 -10.07
C GLY A 46 21.96 -24.05 -10.85
N ASP A 47 20.88 -23.38 -10.46
CA ASP A 47 19.58 -23.49 -11.14
C ASP A 47 19.47 -22.50 -12.33
N HIS A 48 20.44 -22.58 -13.24
CA HIS A 48 20.67 -21.57 -14.29
C HIS A 48 19.77 -21.72 -15.52
N HIS A 49 19.05 -22.84 -15.67
CA HIS A 49 18.20 -23.09 -16.83
C HIS A 49 16.93 -22.23 -16.90
N ASN A 50 16.55 -21.56 -15.80
CA ASN A 50 15.34 -20.72 -15.74
C ASN A 50 15.63 -19.20 -15.77
N LEU A 51 16.90 -18.80 -15.99
CA LEU A 51 17.33 -17.39 -15.95
C LEU A 51 17.43 -16.73 -17.33
N GLY A 52 17.22 -17.48 -18.42
CA GLY A 52 17.24 -16.97 -19.79
C GLY A 52 18.60 -16.39 -20.20
N PHE A 53 19.70 -16.92 -19.64
CA PHE A 53 21.06 -16.48 -19.94
C PHE A 53 21.71 -17.35 -21.01
N ASN A 54 22.40 -16.70 -21.95
CA ASN A 54 23.28 -17.35 -22.92
C ASN A 54 24.61 -16.59 -22.97
N PHE A 55 25.72 -17.31 -23.05
CA PHE A 55 27.02 -16.68 -23.27
C PHE A 55 27.08 -16.01 -24.64
N SER A 56 27.80 -14.89 -24.70
CA SER A 56 27.94 -14.12 -25.93
C SER A 56 28.81 -14.88 -26.93
N SER A 57 28.28 -15.02 -28.15
CA SER A 57 29.03 -15.52 -29.31
C SER A 57 29.83 -14.40 -30.00
N HIS A 58 29.37 -13.15 -29.85
CA HIS A 58 30.01 -11.98 -30.45
C HIS A 58 31.31 -11.62 -29.72
N LYS A 59 32.36 -11.33 -30.50
CA LYS A 59 33.66 -10.90 -29.99
C LYS A 59 33.92 -9.46 -30.39
N ARG A 60 34.40 -8.66 -29.44
CA ARG A 60 34.74 -7.25 -29.65
C ARG A 60 36.13 -7.13 -30.27
N ASN A 61 36.30 -6.18 -31.18
CA ASN A 61 37.61 -5.74 -31.65
C ASN A 61 38.24 -4.81 -30.61
N VAL A 62 39.41 -5.20 -30.10
CA VAL A 62 40.07 -4.54 -28.98
C VAL A 62 41.31 -3.79 -29.44
N ASP A 63 41.46 -2.56 -28.97
CA ASP A 63 42.68 -1.79 -29.17
C ASP A 63 43.77 -2.26 -28.18
N TRP A 64 44.58 -3.21 -28.64
CA TRP A 64 45.70 -3.74 -27.88
C TRP A 64 46.75 -2.67 -27.53
N ARG A 65 46.86 -1.58 -28.30
CA ARG A 65 47.80 -0.50 -27.96
C ARG A 65 47.34 0.22 -26.70
N ARG A 66 46.04 0.50 -26.59
CA ARG A 66 45.46 1.12 -25.40
C ARG A 66 45.68 0.25 -24.16
N ILE A 67 45.44 -1.06 -24.28
CA ILE A 67 45.68 -2.01 -23.18
C ILE A 67 47.16 -2.04 -22.79
N ASN A 68 48.09 -2.01 -23.74
CA ASN A 68 49.52 -2.07 -23.44
C ASN A 68 50.05 -0.84 -22.68
N VAL A 69 49.42 0.34 -22.85
CA VAL A 69 49.82 1.57 -22.16
C VAL A 69 49.22 1.66 -20.76
N LEU A 70 48.20 0.85 -20.44
CA LEU A 70 47.56 0.84 -19.13
C LEU A 70 48.53 0.40 -18.03
N ASN A 71 48.74 1.28 -17.05
CA ASN A 71 49.54 0.96 -15.87
C ASN A 71 48.68 0.24 -14.81
N ILE A 72 48.78 -1.08 -14.78
CA ILE A 72 48.02 -1.94 -13.86
C ILE A 72 48.39 -1.67 -12.40
N ASP A 73 49.66 -1.45 -12.10
CA ASP A 73 50.12 -1.21 -10.72
C ASP A 73 49.55 0.10 -10.16
N LEU A 74 49.48 1.14 -10.99
CA LEU A 74 48.86 2.41 -10.61
C LEU A 74 47.37 2.20 -10.36
N LEU A 75 46.67 1.53 -11.28
CA LEU A 75 45.22 1.23 -11.16
C LEU A 75 44.90 0.47 -9.86
N VAL A 76 45.73 -0.50 -9.48
CA VAL A 76 45.57 -1.26 -8.23
C VAL A 76 45.84 -0.37 -7.00
N ARG A 77 46.86 0.49 -7.04
CA ARG A 77 47.20 1.38 -5.92
C ARG A 77 46.16 2.47 -5.69
N THR A 78 45.63 3.04 -6.76
CA THR A 78 44.65 4.13 -6.70
C THR A 78 43.23 3.62 -6.57
N VAL A 79 42.99 2.34 -6.87
CA VAL A 79 41.65 1.72 -6.94
C VAL A 79 40.75 2.56 -7.87
N ASP A 80 41.28 2.92 -9.03
CA ASP A 80 40.58 3.72 -10.03
C ASP A 80 39.55 2.85 -10.76
N ILE A 81 38.35 2.76 -10.16
CA ILE A 81 37.24 1.96 -10.68
C ILE A 81 36.72 2.53 -11.99
N ASP A 82 36.74 3.84 -12.16
CA ASP A 82 36.29 4.51 -13.38
C ASP A 82 37.19 4.13 -14.56
N ALA A 83 38.52 4.21 -14.36
CA ALA A 83 39.47 3.74 -15.36
C ALA A 83 39.31 2.25 -15.65
N LEU A 84 39.12 1.40 -14.62
CA LEU A 84 38.89 -0.04 -14.81
C LEU A 84 37.61 -0.33 -15.61
N GLN A 85 36.53 0.42 -15.35
CA GLN A 85 35.24 0.25 -16.00
C GLN A 85 35.31 0.46 -17.51
N GLU A 86 36.20 1.33 -17.99
CA GLU A 86 36.44 1.52 -19.43
C GLU A 86 36.95 0.24 -20.12
N TYR A 87 37.70 -0.61 -19.42
CA TYR A 87 38.32 -1.82 -19.99
C TYR A 87 37.52 -3.10 -19.75
N ILE A 88 36.58 -3.12 -18.80
CA ILE A 88 35.82 -4.34 -18.45
C ILE A 88 35.15 -4.96 -19.68
N SER A 89 34.54 -4.14 -20.54
CA SER A 89 33.90 -4.64 -21.76
C SER A 89 34.90 -5.25 -22.75
N ASP A 90 36.06 -4.63 -22.89
CA ASP A 90 37.11 -5.10 -23.80
C ASP A 90 37.70 -6.42 -23.29
N VAL A 91 37.99 -6.53 -22.00
CA VAL A 91 38.48 -7.78 -21.37
C VAL A 91 37.45 -8.90 -21.47
N THR A 92 36.18 -8.61 -21.20
CA THR A 92 35.11 -9.62 -21.17
C THR A 92 34.82 -10.21 -22.55
N TYR A 93 34.84 -9.38 -23.60
CA TYR A 93 34.39 -9.79 -24.93
C TYR A 93 35.50 -9.87 -26.00
N CYS A 94 36.78 -9.67 -25.68
CA CYS A 94 37.85 -9.81 -26.67
C CYS A 94 38.04 -11.25 -27.17
N SER A 95 38.68 -11.36 -28.35
CA SER A 95 39.18 -12.63 -28.88
C SER A 95 40.70 -12.71 -28.76
N LEU A 96 41.19 -13.79 -28.15
CA LEU A 96 42.62 -14.10 -28.08
C LEU A 96 43.09 -15.06 -29.18
N GLU A 97 42.17 -15.65 -29.94
CA GLU A 97 42.48 -16.69 -30.95
C GLU A 97 43.37 -16.17 -32.08
N THR A 98 43.30 -14.87 -32.36
CA THR A 98 44.05 -14.19 -33.42
C THR A 98 45.30 -13.48 -32.91
N VAL A 99 45.54 -13.43 -31.59
CA VAL A 99 46.71 -12.77 -31.01
C VAL A 99 47.97 -13.58 -31.30
N ARG A 100 49.02 -12.89 -31.78
CA ARG A 100 50.32 -13.47 -32.11
C ARG A 100 51.42 -12.67 -31.41
N CYS A 101 52.50 -13.34 -31.05
CA CYS A 101 53.69 -12.68 -30.53
C CYS A 101 54.27 -11.73 -31.59
N PRO A 102 54.50 -10.44 -31.27
CA PRO A 102 55.06 -9.48 -32.24
C PRO A 102 56.46 -9.84 -32.76
N GLN A 103 57.24 -10.62 -32.00
CA GLN A 103 58.63 -10.93 -32.33
C GLN A 103 58.79 -12.22 -33.15
N CYS A 104 58.06 -13.27 -32.78
CA CYS A 104 58.21 -14.60 -33.40
C CYS A 104 56.95 -15.08 -34.13
N MET A 105 55.87 -14.29 -34.14
CA MET A 105 54.58 -14.62 -34.75
C MET A 105 53.90 -15.89 -34.21
N SER A 106 54.42 -16.48 -33.14
CA SER A 106 53.82 -17.64 -32.49
C SER A 106 52.44 -17.28 -31.89
N PRO A 107 51.45 -18.19 -31.95
CA PRO A 107 50.18 -17.99 -31.27
C PRO A 107 50.35 -17.95 -29.75
N ALA A 108 49.39 -17.34 -29.08
CA ALA A 108 49.29 -17.41 -27.62
C ALA A 108 49.17 -18.87 -27.16
N ASP A 109 49.72 -19.16 -25.97
CA ASP A 109 49.64 -20.49 -25.37
C ASP A 109 48.17 -20.95 -25.24
N PRO A 110 47.80 -22.12 -25.80
CA PRO A 110 46.41 -22.59 -25.78
C PRO A 110 45.82 -22.75 -24.37
N THR A 111 46.64 -23.07 -23.37
CA THR A 111 46.22 -23.21 -21.97
C THR A 111 45.90 -21.85 -21.37
N LEU A 112 46.72 -20.83 -21.63
CA LEU A 112 46.45 -19.46 -21.20
C LEU A 112 45.21 -18.88 -21.89
N VAL A 113 45.01 -19.18 -23.18
CA VAL A 113 43.79 -18.80 -23.92
C VAL A 113 42.55 -19.43 -23.27
N LYS A 114 42.60 -20.71 -22.92
CA LYS A 114 41.49 -21.39 -22.22
C LYS A 114 41.23 -20.80 -20.84
N LEU A 115 42.27 -20.56 -20.05
CA LEU A 115 42.15 -19.96 -18.71
C LEU A 115 41.50 -18.57 -18.80
N PHE A 116 41.96 -17.74 -19.74
CA PHE A 116 41.39 -16.43 -19.96
C PHE A 116 39.94 -16.51 -20.44
N ARG A 117 39.61 -17.46 -21.34
CA ARG A 117 38.21 -17.66 -21.76
C ARG A 117 37.32 -18.06 -20.58
N LEU A 118 37.79 -18.88 -19.65
CA LEU A 118 37.05 -19.18 -18.41
C LEU A 118 36.84 -17.94 -17.55
N ALA A 119 37.85 -17.07 -17.42
CA ALA A 119 37.71 -15.79 -16.73
C ALA A 119 36.67 -14.88 -17.41
N GLN A 120 36.68 -14.77 -18.74
CA GLN A 120 35.68 -14.02 -19.50
C GLN A 120 34.26 -14.56 -19.27
N LEU A 121 34.06 -15.88 -19.39
CA LEU A 121 32.75 -16.50 -19.16
C LEU A 121 32.28 -16.26 -17.71
N SER A 122 33.19 -16.27 -16.76
CA SER A 122 32.88 -15.95 -15.36
C SER A 122 32.44 -14.49 -15.22
N LEU A 123 33.10 -13.53 -15.89
CA LEU A 123 32.72 -12.12 -15.91
C LEU A 123 31.36 -11.90 -16.59
N GLU A 124 31.10 -12.55 -17.72
CA GLU A 124 29.79 -12.51 -18.41
C GLU A 124 28.67 -12.98 -17.48
N TRP A 125 28.89 -14.09 -16.76
CA TRP A 125 27.93 -14.62 -15.79
C TRP A 125 27.71 -13.66 -14.61
N LEU A 126 28.80 -13.16 -14.01
CA LEU A 126 28.73 -12.22 -12.89
C LEU A 126 27.99 -10.93 -13.28
N HIS A 127 28.20 -10.43 -14.50
CA HIS A 127 27.51 -9.26 -15.01
C HIS A 127 26.01 -9.50 -15.16
N HIS A 128 25.60 -10.60 -15.81
CA HIS A 128 24.18 -10.97 -15.93
C HIS A 128 23.50 -11.02 -14.55
N CYS A 129 24.17 -11.63 -13.61
CA CYS A 129 23.70 -11.71 -12.26
C CYS A 129 23.56 -10.37 -11.55
N GLN A 130 24.52 -9.46 -11.73
CA GLN A 130 24.43 -8.10 -11.22
C GLN A 130 23.19 -7.40 -11.77
N GLU A 131 22.92 -7.51 -13.07
CA GLU A 131 21.71 -6.95 -13.69
C GLU A 131 20.42 -7.54 -13.10
N LYS A 132 20.39 -8.86 -12.87
CA LYS A 132 19.24 -9.53 -12.23
C LYS A 132 19.03 -9.09 -10.79
N LEU A 133 20.10 -8.86 -10.03
CA LEU A 133 20.01 -8.32 -8.67
C LEU A 133 19.50 -6.88 -8.67
N ILE A 134 20.04 -6.02 -9.54
CA ILE A 134 19.64 -4.60 -9.65
C ILE A 134 18.17 -4.49 -10.05
N SER A 135 17.76 -5.19 -11.11
CA SER A 135 16.36 -5.19 -11.57
C SER A 135 15.40 -5.79 -10.54
N GLY A 136 15.84 -6.84 -9.83
CA GLY A 136 15.09 -7.41 -8.70
C GLY A 136 14.88 -6.40 -7.58
N LEU A 137 15.93 -5.66 -7.20
CA LEU A 137 15.89 -4.65 -6.16
C LEU A 137 14.95 -3.49 -6.54
N GLN A 138 15.09 -2.94 -7.75
CA GLN A 138 14.21 -1.88 -8.26
C GLN A 138 12.74 -2.30 -8.25
N ASN A 139 12.42 -3.50 -8.74
CA ASN A 139 11.05 -4.02 -8.72
C ASN A 139 10.50 -4.17 -7.29
N THR A 140 11.34 -4.54 -6.32
CA THR A 140 10.90 -4.60 -4.92
C THR A 140 10.71 -3.22 -4.30
N GLU A 141 11.55 -2.25 -4.65
CA GLU A 141 11.45 -0.87 -4.21
C GLU A 141 10.17 -0.21 -4.77
N ASP A 142 9.87 -0.41 -6.05
CA ASP A 142 8.64 0.09 -6.69
C ASP A 142 7.38 -0.49 -6.03
N LYS A 143 7.40 -1.79 -5.71
CA LYS A 143 6.30 -2.45 -4.98
C LYS A 143 6.14 -1.91 -3.58
N LEU A 144 7.25 -1.67 -2.87
CA LEU A 144 7.22 -1.07 -1.54
C LEU A 144 6.58 0.31 -1.59
N LYS A 145 7.07 1.17 -2.50
CA LYS A 145 6.54 2.52 -2.69
C LYS A 145 5.04 2.52 -3.03
N SER A 146 4.61 1.64 -3.93
CA SER A 146 3.20 1.47 -4.28
C SER A 146 2.34 1.07 -3.07
N SER A 147 2.86 0.15 -2.24
CA SER A 147 2.17 -0.30 -1.03
C SER A 147 2.11 0.79 0.05
N GLU A 148 3.15 1.60 0.18
CA GLU A 148 3.18 2.75 1.08
C GLU A 148 2.14 3.81 0.67
N GLU A 149 2.05 4.11 -0.62
CA GLU A 149 1.03 5.02 -1.17
C GLU A 149 -0.40 4.50 -0.91
N GLU A 150 -0.63 3.19 -1.08
CA GLU A 150 -1.92 2.56 -0.78
C GLU A 150 -2.24 2.61 0.73
N CYS A 151 -1.27 2.30 1.58
CA CYS A 151 -1.41 2.37 3.03
C CYS A 151 -1.77 3.79 3.49
N GLN A 152 -1.11 4.81 2.92
CA GLN A 152 -1.39 6.20 3.22
C GLN A 152 -2.80 6.60 2.78
N LYS A 153 -3.24 6.22 1.57
CA LYS A 153 -4.61 6.45 1.08
C LYS A 153 -5.66 5.80 1.99
N LEU A 154 -5.42 4.58 2.45
CA LEU A 154 -6.33 3.87 3.37
C LEU A 154 -6.38 4.56 4.74
N LYS A 155 -5.24 5.04 5.24
CA LYS A 155 -5.16 5.78 6.50
C LYS A 155 -5.95 7.08 6.45
N ASP A 156 -5.86 7.82 5.34
CA ASP A 156 -6.62 9.06 5.14
C ASP A 156 -8.13 8.79 5.06
N LYS A 157 -8.54 7.76 4.30
CA LYS A 157 -9.95 7.32 4.26
C LYS A 157 -10.48 6.89 5.63
N ASN A 158 -9.66 6.17 6.41
CA ASN A 158 -10.06 5.73 7.74
C ASN A 158 -10.26 6.94 8.67
N LYS A 159 -9.37 7.94 8.61
CA LYS A 159 -9.53 9.19 9.36
C LYS A 159 -10.81 9.94 8.98
N GLU A 160 -11.11 10.05 7.68
CA GLU A 160 -12.35 10.66 7.20
C GLU A 160 -13.60 9.92 7.71
N GLN A 161 -13.58 8.58 7.69
CA GLN A 161 -14.67 7.75 8.22
C GLN A 161 -14.83 7.91 9.74
N GLU A 162 -13.73 7.99 10.50
CA GLU A 162 -13.76 8.25 11.93
C GLU A 162 -14.38 9.62 12.25
N GLU A 163 -14.06 10.65 11.47
CA GLU A 163 -14.65 11.99 11.62
C GLU A 163 -16.15 11.99 11.30
N LYS A 164 -16.57 11.33 10.22
CA LYS A 164 -18.00 11.14 9.88
C LYS A 164 -18.74 10.39 10.98
N MET A 165 -18.15 9.33 11.53
CA MET A 165 -18.72 8.54 12.62
C MET A 165 -18.91 9.41 13.87
N LYS A 166 -17.90 10.20 14.26
CA LYS A 166 -18.00 11.16 15.38
C LYS A 166 -19.13 12.17 15.13
N GLY A 167 -19.24 12.69 13.90
CA GLY A 167 -20.33 13.55 13.47
C GLY A 167 -21.71 12.93 13.70
N MET A 168 -21.93 11.72 13.15
CA MET A 168 -23.20 10.98 13.31
C MET A 168 -23.53 10.69 14.77
N VAL A 169 -22.55 10.29 15.58
CA VAL A 169 -22.74 10.05 17.03
C VAL A 169 -23.18 11.34 17.74
N SER A 170 -22.60 12.48 17.39
CA SER A 170 -22.99 13.79 17.96
C SER A 170 -24.42 14.16 17.58
N GLU A 171 -24.81 13.90 16.33
CA GLU A 171 -26.15 14.18 15.83
C GLU A 171 -27.19 13.29 16.50
N LEU A 172 -26.90 12.00 16.64
CA LEU A 172 -27.76 11.05 17.36
C LEU A 172 -27.94 11.46 18.83
N LYS A 173 -26.88 11.93 19.50
CA LYS A 173 -26.98 12.47 20.86
C LYS A 173 -27.89 13.70 20.91
N SER A 174 -27.73 14.64 19.97
CA SER A 174 -28.58 15.84 19.87
C SER A 174 -30.06 15.48 19.65
N ARG A 175 -30.34 14.62 18.66
CA ARG A 175 -31.70 14.13 18.35
C ARG A 175 -32.32 13.42 19.55
N ARG A 176 -31.56 12.58 20.27
CA ARG A 176 -32.02 11.91 21.50
C ARG A 176 -32.41 12.91 22.59
N THR A 177 -31.65 13.99 22.77
CA THR A 177 -31.98 15.05 23.73
C THR A 177 -33.29 15.77 23.37
N ILE A 178 -33.47 16.10 22.09
CA ILE A 178 -34.72 16.72 21.59
C ILE A 178 -35.93 15.81 21.84
N ILE A 179 -35.82 14.53 21.48
CA ILE A 179 -36.89 13.54 21.69
C ILE A 179 -37.23 13.41 23.17
N LYS A 180 -36.24 13.31 24.06
CA LYS A 180 -36.47 13.26 25.52
C LYS A 180 -37.20 14.51 26.02
N LYS A 181 -36.80 15.70 25.57
CA LYS A 181 -37.47 16.96 25.93
C LYS A 181 -38.93 16.96 25.46
N GLN A 182 -39.19 16.58 24.21
CA GLN A 182 -40.55 16.48 23.69
C GLN A 182 -41.40 15.47 24.47
N GLN A 183 -40.87 14.27 24.74
CA GLN A 183 -41.55 13.24 25.52
C GLN A 183 -41.92 13.75 26.93
N SER A 184 -41.02 14.48 27.60
CA SER A 184 -41.33 15.07 28.92
C SER A 184 -42.49 16.07 28.85
N LEU A 185 -42.52 16.95 27.84
CA LEU A 185 -43.62 17.90 27.64
C LEU A 185 -44.95 17.19 27.38
N PHE A 186 -44.95 16.13 26.56
CA PHE A 186 -46.13 15.31 26.31
C PHE A 186 -46.60 14.57 27.57
N ALA A 187 -45.68 14.01 28.36
CA ALA A 187 -46.02 13.33 29.62
C ALA A 187 -46.65 14.30 30.65
N THR A 188 -46.10 15.51 30.79
CA THR A 188 -46.71 16.55 31.62
C THR A 188 -48.11 16.93 31.12
N ASN A 189 -48.31 17.02 29.81
CA ASN A 189 -49.62 17.33 29.24
C ASN A 189 -50.65 16.19 29.41
N ILE A 190 -50.21 14.93 29.32
CA ILE A 190 -51.05 13.76 29.64
C ILE A 190 -51.47 13.76 31.11
N ASN A 191 -50.53 14.03 32.02
CA ASN A 191 -50.78 14.07 33.46
C ASN A 191 -51.62 15.29 33.88
N ASN A 192 -51.51 16.40 33.14
CA ASN A 192 -52.32 17.61 33.32
C ASN A 192 -53.53 17.64 32.37
N GLY A 193 -54.05 16.46 32.00
CA GLY A 193 -55.20 16.35 31.13
C GLY A 193 -56.40 17.16 31.64
N ILE A 194 -57.15 17.76 30.73
CA ILE A 194 -58.29 18.60 31.07
C ILE A 194 -59.51 17.70 31.27
N GLN A 195 -60.03 17.67 32.50
CA GLN A 195 -61.23 16.91 32.83
C GLN A 195 -62.49 17.58 32.29
N CYS A 196 -63.39 16.78 31.76
CA CYS A 196 -64.74 17.22 31.44
C CYS A 196 -65.51 17.57 32.73
N GLY A 197 -66.11 18.77 32.82
CA GLY A 197 -66.94 19.17 33.96
C GLY A 197 -68.29 18.44 34.08
N HIS A 198 -68.61 17.52 33.17
CA HIS A 198 -69.91 16.87 33.04
C HIS A 198 -69.86 15.33 32.95
N CYS A 199 -68.65 14.75 32.89
CA CYS A 199 -68.41 13.31 33.02
C CYS A 199 -66.94 13.03 33.39
N GLU A 200 -66.60 11.78 33.68
CA GLU A 200 -65.28 11.40 34.20
C GLU A 200 -64.16 11.33 33.14
N LYS A 201 -64.39 11.84 31.92
CA LYS A 201 -63.41 11.75 30.84
C LYS A 201 -62.38 12.87 30.88
N ASN A 202 -61.10 12.50 30.79
CA ASN A 202 -59.95 13.40 30.67
C ASN A 202 -59.44 13.48 29.24
N TYR A 203 -59.00 14.68 28.83
CA TYR A 203 -58.54 14.95 27.48
C TYR A 203 -57.16 15.58 27.46
N LEU A 204 -56.34 15.16 26.50
CA LEU A 204 -54.97 15.63 26.27
C LEU A 204 -54.83 17.13 25.97
N ASN A 205 -55.88 17.78 25.47
CA ASN A 205 -55.89 19.22 25.21
C ASN A 205 -57.32 19.76 25.08
N ALA A 206 -57.46 21.09 25.08
CA ALA A 206 -58.75 21.78 25.01
C ALA A 206 -59.53 21.48 23.72
N PHE A 207 -58.83 21.23 22.60
CA PHE A 207 -59.47 20.88 21.33
C PHE A 207 -60.20 19.53 21.39
N PHE A 208 -59.57 18.51 21.99
CA PHE A 208 -60.20 17.20 22.19
C PHE A 208 -61.37 17.28 23.18
N LEU A 209 -61.22 18.02 24.28
CA LEU A 209 -62.31 18.28 25.21
C LEU A 209 -63.49 18.97 24.51
N GLN A 210 -63.22 20.01 23.70
CA GLN A 210 -64.25 20.76 22.98
C GLN A 210 -65.02 19.87 21.99
N LYS A 211 -64.32 19.01 21.23
CA LYS A 211 -64.97 18.02 20.35
C LYS A 211 -65.84 17.03 21.13
N HIS A 212 -65.44 16.65 22.34
CA HIS A 212 -66.26 15.80 23.20
C HIS A 212 -67.50 16.56 23.72
N MET A 213 -67.34 17.80 24.20
CA MET A 213 -68.45 18.66 24.61
C MET A 213 -69.50 18.79 23.51
N LEU A 214 -69.08 19.05 22.27
CA LEU A 214 -69.96 19.15 21.10
C LEU A 214 -70.79 17.89 20.81
N ARG A 215 -70.25 16.70 21.10
CA ARG A 215 -70.88 15.41 20.72
C ARG A 215 -71.70 14.77 21.83
N ARG A 216 -71.32 14.99 23.10
CA ARG A 216 -71.90 14.28 24.25
C ARG A 216 -72.59 15.19 25.26
N HIS A 217 -72.24 16.48 25.26
CA HIS A 217 -72.84 17.50 26.14
C HIS A 217 -73.27 18.75 25.32
N PRO A 218 -74.04 18.57 24.22
CA PRO A 218 -74.37 19.66 23.30
C PRO A 218 -75.15 20.79 23.98
N ASP A 219 -75.99 20.47 24.96
CA ASP A 219 -76.86 21.43 25.65
C ASP A 219 -76.12 22.29 26.68
N GLN A 220 -74.96 21.83 27.14
CA GLN A 220 -74.12 22.51 28.13
C GLN A 220 -72.99 23.33 27.47
N CYS A 221 -72.86 23.25 26.15
CA CYS A 221 -71.82 23.91 25.38
C CYS A 221 -72.30 25.30 24.89
N GLN A 222 -72.45 26.26 25.82
CA GLN A 222 -72.98 27.60 25.51
C GLN A 222 -72.13 28.40 24.51
N ASN A 223 -70.84 28.08 24.34
CA ASN A 223 -69.91 28.84 23.50
C ASN A 223 -69.41 28.11 22.23
N CYS A 224 -70.00 26.97 21.86
CA CYS A 224 -69.54 26.18 20.72
C CYS A 224 -70.31 26.41 19.41
N LYS A 225 -71.32 27.28 19.43
CA LYS A 225 -72.17 27.57 18.26
C LYS A 225 -71.46 28.31 17.11
N TYR A 226 -70.20 28.72 17.29
CA TYR A 226 -69.48 29.55 16.30
C TYR A 226 -68.45 28.83 15.42
N PHE A 227 -68.19 27.51 15.58
CA PHE A 227 -67.17 26.83 14.76
C PHE A 227 -67.72 25.75 13.81
N THR A 228 -69.03 25.47 13.79
CA THR A 228 -69.61 24.56 12.79
C THR A 228 -69.83 25.20 11.42
N ARG A 229 -69.59 26.51 11.24
CA ARG A 229 -69.73 27.21 9.94
C ARG A 229 -68.43 27.42 9.16
N HIS A 230 -67.25 27.11 9.71
CA HIS A 230 -65.99 27.20 8.96
C HIS A 230 -65.15 25.93 9.12
N ILE A 231 -65.71 24.79 8.70
CA ILE A 231 -64.91 23.77 8.04
C ILE A 231 -65.32 23.84 6.57
N HIS A 232 -64.77 24.84 5.87
CA HIS A 232 -64.56 24.66 4.44
C HIS A 232 -63.56 23.51 4.34
N VAL A 233 -64.01 22.36 3.83
CA VAL A 233 -63.11 21.32 3.36
C VAL A 233 -62.55 21.80 2.03
N PRO A 234 -61.31 22.31 2.01
CA PRO A 234 -60.44 21.90 0.92
C PRO A 234 -59.04 21.58 1.47
N LEU A 235 -58.25 20.87 0.65
CA LEU A 235 -56.88 20.41 0.90
C LEU A 235 -56.72 19.00 1.50
N VAL A 236 -57.70 18.11 1.31
CA VAL A 236 -57.40 16.66 1.15
C VAL A 236 -57.24 16.29 -0.34
N TRP A 237 -57.46 17.25 -1.25
CA TRP A 237 -57.45 17.03 -2.70
C TRP A 237 -56.26 17.65 -3.48
N THR A 238 -55.28 18.28 -2.84
CA THR A 238 -54.18 18.99 -3.53
C THR A 238 -52.76 18.45 -3.29
N LEU A 239 -52.61 17.31 -2.61
CA LEU A 239 -51.30 16.64 -2.44
C LEU A 239 -51.25 15.23 -3.04
N LYS A 240 -52.23 14.86 -3.88
CA LYS A 240 -52.14 13.66 -4.72
C LYS A 240 -51.50 13.92 -6.10
N THR A 241 -51.13 15.17 -6.41
CA THR A 241 -50.55 15.57 -7.71
C THR A 241 -49.09 16.01 -7.66
N LEU A 242 -48.40 15.90 -6.53
CA LEU A 242 -46.98 16.31 -6.38
C LEU A 242 -46.01 15.18 -6.00
N VAL A 243 -46.41 13.92 -6.19
CA VAL A 243 -45.54 12.74 -5.99
C VAL A 243 -45.37 11.91 -7.28
N PHE A 244 -45.84 12.38 -8.44
CA PHE A 244 -45.77 11.60 -9.69
C PHE A 244 -44.91 12.20 -10.82
N THR A 245 -44.04 13.17 -10.53
CA THR A 245 -43.06 13.70 -11.51
C THR A 245 -41.69 13.93 -10.88
N SER A 246 -41.07 12.88 -10.35
CA SER A 246 -39.62 12.86 -10.05
C SER A 246 -38.99 11.46 -10.17
N PHE A 247 -39.66 10.54 -10.85
CA PHE A 247 -39.08 9.26 -11.29
C PHE A 247 -39.31 9.12 -12.79
N GLN A 248 -38.46 9.80 -13.55
CA GLN A 248 -38.06 9.40 -14.90
C GLN A 248 -36.66 9.93 -15.16
#